data_AF-A0A6A5A458-F1
#
_entry.id   AF-A0A6A5A458-F1
#
_cell.length_a   1.000
_cell.length_b   1.000
_cell.length_c   1.000
_cell.angle_alpha   90.00
_cell.angle_beta   90.00
_cell.angle_gamma   90.00
#
_symmetry.space_group_name_H-M   'P 1'
#
loop_
_entity.id
_entity.type
_entity.pdbx_description
1 polymer ?
#
loop_
_entity_poly.entity_id
_entity_poly.type
_entity_poly.pdbx_seq_one_letter_code
_entity_poly.pdbx_strand_id
1 'polypeptide(L)'
;KAADGEKPKYSEVAREQGWCDVELIEGIERDIVDTGPKITFDDIAGLEHTKELLQEAVMLPQIAPHLFKARPPDGRLKPCNGVLMFGPPGTGKTLLAKAVANVCNSTFFNVSASTLASKYRGESEKMVRILFEMARYYSPAIIFMDEIDAIAGARGGAEEHESSRR
;
A
#
# COMPACT_ATOMS: atom_id res chain seq x y z
N LYS A 1 -18.38 6.11 -14.90
CA LYS A 1 -19.27 6.46 -13.76
C LYS A 1 -19.59 5.19 -13.01
N ALA A 2 -18.87 4.88 -11.93
CA ALA A 2 -19.21 3.77 -11.07
C ALA A 2 -18.95 4.19 -9.62
N ALA A 3 -20.05 4.33 -8.89
CA ALA A 3 -20.18 4.23 -7.44
C ALA A 3 -19.17 5.03 -6.58
N ASP A 4 -19.46 6.31 -6.42
CA ASP A 4 -19.08 7.10 -5.24
C ASP A 4 -19.97 6.69 -4.04
N GLY A 5 -20.12 5.37 -3.85
CA GLY A 5 -20.76 4.79 -2.68
C GLY A 5 -19.69 4.72 -1.62
N GLU A 6 -19.63 5.73 -0.76
CA GLU A 6 -18.75 5.79 0.41
C GLU A 6 -18.95 4.48 1.19
N LYS A 7 -18.01 3.54 1.05
CA LYS A 7 -18.07 2.28 1.79
C LYS A 7 -18.06 2.67 3.27
N PRO A 8 -18.96 2.12 4.10
CA PRO A 8 -18.99 2.45 5.51
C PRO A 8 -17.62 2.14 6.11
N LYS A 9 -17.20 2.99 7.06
CA LYS A 9 -15.84 2.90 7.60
C LYS A 9 -15.64 1.53 8.23
N TYR A 10 -14.45 0.96 8.08
CA TYR A 10 -14.16 -0.34 8.67
C TYR A 10 -14.26 -0.30 10.20
N SER A 11 -13.99 0.85 10.80
CA SER A 11 -14.25 1.12 12.22
C SER A 11 -15.73 0.98 12.60
N GLU A 12 -16.68 1.37 11.74
CA GLU A 12 -18.12 1.21 11.97
C GLU A 12 -18.53 -0.26 11.89
N VAL A 13 -18.01 -0.98 10.88
CA VAL A 13 -18.23 -2.43 10.74
C VAL A 13 -17.64 -3.20 11.93
N ALA A 14 -16.46 -2.79 12.41
CA ALA A 14 -15.82 -3.40 13.56
C ALA A 14 -16.62 -3.18 14.87
N ARG A 15 -17.23 -2.00 15.02
CA ARG A 15 -18.14 -1.69 16.14
C ARG A 15 -19.41 -2.55 16.08
N GLU A 16 -20.01 -2.73 14.90
CA GLU A 16 -21.19 -3.57 14.72
C GLU A 16 -20.89 -5.06 14.96
N GLN A 17 -19.68 -5.52 14.61
CA GLN A 17 -19.22 -6.89 14.82
C GLN A 17 -18.70 -7.17 16.24
N GLY A 18 -18.65 -6.15 17.12
CA GLY A 18 -18.21 -6.29 18.50
C GLY A 18 -16.71 -6.59 18.67
N TRP A 19 -15.86 -6.12 17.76
CA TRP A 19 -14.42 -6.35 17.84
C TRP A 19 -13.81 -5.49 18.95
N CYS A 20 -12.97 -6.07 19.81
CA CYS A 20 -12.35 -5.34 20.91
C CYS A 20 -11.31 -4.29 20.45
N ASP A 21 -10.83 -4.38 19.21
CA ASP A 21 -9.72 -3.58 18.69
C ASP A 21 -10.19 -2.32 17.92
N VAL A 22 -11.38 -1.77 18.21
CA VAL A 22 -11.93 -0.61 17.49
C VAL A 22 -10.99 0.61 17.53
N GLU A 23 -10.39 0.89 18.69
CA GLU A 23 -9.45 2.02 18.84
C GLU A 23 -8.20 1.84 17.96
N LEU A 24 -7.73 0.60 17.82
CA LEU A 24 -6.60 0.25 16.97
C LEU A 24 -6.95 0.43 15.49
N ILE A 25 -8.15 -0.03 15.10
CA ILE A 25 -8.68 0.10 13.73
C ILE A 25 -8.84 1.57 13.34
N GLU A 26 -9.41 2.40 14.22
CA GLU A 26 -9.55 3.84 13.98
C GLU A 26 -8.19 4.54 13.87
N GLY A 27 -7.23 4.15 14.70
CA GLY A 27 -5.85 4.63 14.61
C GLY A 27 -5.21 4.30 13.26
N ILE A 28 -5.35 3.05 12.80
CA ILE A 28 -4.85 2.63 11.49
C ILE A 28 -5.57 3.37 10.36
N GLU A 29 -6.90 3.48 10.41
CA GLU A 29 -7.67 4.14 9.37
C GLU A 29 -7.24 5.61 9.22
N ARG A 30 -7.04 6.33 10.33
CA ARG A 30 -6.60 7.72 10.29
C ARG A 30 -5.14 7.88 9.85
N ASP A 31 -4.25 7.02 10.33
CA ASP A 31 -2.82 7.22 10.14
C ASP A 31 -2.30 6.61 8.83
N ILE A 32 -2.99 5.60 8.29
CA ILE A 32 -2.54 4.84 7.10
C ILE A 32 -3.38 5.17 5.86
N VAL A 33 -4.68 5.47 5.98
CA VAL A 33 -5.47 5.83 4.79
C VAL A 33 -5.10 7.26 4.39
N ASP A 34 -4.33 7.37 3.30
CA ASP A 34 -3.94 8.69 2.78
C ASP A 34 -5.10 9.26 1.98
N THR A 35 -5.74 10.31 2.50
CA THR A 35 -6.68 11.16 1.76
C THR A 35 -5.99 12.38 1.14
N GLY A 36 -4.65 12.35 1.04
CA GLY A 36 -3.81 13.44 0.58
C GLY A 36 -4.06 13.89 -0.86
N PRO A 37 -3.33 14.92 -1.31
CA PRO A 37 -3.57 15.58 -2.58
C PRO A 37 -3.46 14.60 -3.76
N LYS A 38 -4.41 14.74 -4.69
CA LYS A 38 -4.54 13.96 -5.91
C LYS A 38 -3.43 14.34 -6.91
N ILE A 39 -2.24 13.76 -6.74
CA ILE A 39 -1.11 13.92 -7.67
C ILE A 39 -1.39 13.09 -8.93
N THR A 40 -1.01 13.60 -10.10
CA THR A 40 -1.17 12.91 -11.39
C THR A 40 0.18 12.53 -11.99
N PHE A 41 0.21 11.67 -13.01
CA PHE A 41 1.46 11.32 -13.70
C PHE A 41 2.11 12.51 -14.42
N ASP A 42 1.34 13.55 -14.72
CA ASP A 42 1.82 14.78 -15.37
C ASP A 42 2.72 15.60 -14.42
N ASP A 43 2.47 15.52 -13.11
CA ASP A 43 3.27 16.19 -12.09
C ASP A 43 4.66 15.54 -11.88
N ILE A 44 4.91 14.37 -12.49
CA ILE A 44 6.14 13.60 -12.33
C ILE A 44 6.98 13.73 -13.59
N ALA A 45 8.14 14.40 -13.49
CA ALA A 45 9.06 14.52 -14.61
C ALA A 45 9.87 13.22 -14.82
N GLY A 46 9.84 12.66 -16.03
CA GLY A 46 10.64 11.49 -16.42
C GLY A 46 10.07 10.14 -15.96
N LEU A 47 10.93 9.12 -15.91
CA LEU A 47 10.58 7.74 -15.52
C LEU A 47 9.50 7.07 -16.40
N GLU A 48 9.43 7.43 -17.69
CA GLU A 48 8.36 6.94 -18.58
C GLU A 48 8.26 5.42 -18.64
N HIS A 49 9.41 4.73 -18.72
CA HIS A 49 9.40 3.27 -18.69
C HIS A 49 8.80 2.69 -17.39
N THR A 50 9.07 3.32 -16.24
CA THR A 50 8.53 2.88 -14.94
C THR A 50 7.04 3.20 -14.84
N LYS A 51 6.60 4.35 -15.36
CA LYS A 51 5.18 4.72 -15.43
C LYS A 51 4.41 3.74 -16.30
N GLU A 52 4.92 3.40 -17.48
CA GLU A 52 4.33 2.40 -18.39
C GLU A 52 4.20 1.05 -17.69
N LEU A 53 5.28 0.54 -17.08
CA LEU A 53 5.25 -0.74 -16.35
C LEU A 53 4.26 -0.75 -15.19
N LEU A 54 4.14 0.36 -14.44
CA LEU A 54 3.17 0.48 -13.35
C LEU A 54 1.74 0.56 -13.88
N GLN A 55 1.50 1.33 -14.94
CA GLN A 55 0.21 1.41 -15.59
C GLN A 55 -0.22 0.04 -16.12
N GLU A 56 0.68 -0.69 -16.78
CA GLU A 56 0.42 -2.05 -17.22
C GLU A 56 0.13 -2.97 -16.03
N ALA A 57 0.99 -2.99 -15.02
CA ALA A 57 0.84 -3.87 -13.87
C ALA A 57 -0.48 -3.66 -13.11
N VAL A 58 -0.97 -2.41 -13.03
CA VAL A 58 -2.17 -2.08 -12.26
C VAL A 58 -3.43 -1.97 -13.12
N MET A 59 -3.35 -1.44 -14.34
CA MET A 59 -4.51 -1.34 -15.24
C MET A 59 -4.81 -2.63 -15.99
N LEU A 60 -3.81 -3.43 -16.42
CA LEU A 60 -4.08 -4.67 -17.18
C LEU A 60 -5.01 -5.63 -16.42
N PRO A 61 -4.85 -5.86 -15.10
CA PRO A 61 -5.78 -6.70 -14.34
C PRO A 61 -7.21 -6.14 -14.28
N GLN A 62 -7.37 -4.81 -14.30
CA GLN A 62 -8.67 -4.15 -14.27
C GLN A 62 -9.37 -4.16 -15.63
N ILE A 63 -8.63 -3.87 -16.71
CA ILE A 63 -9.17 -3.75 -18.08
C ILE A 63 -9.45 -5.13 -18.66
N ALA A 64 -8.55 -6.08 -18.48
CA ALA A 64 -8.59 -7.39 -19.14
C ALA A 64 -8.47 -8.56 -18.13
N PRO A 65 -9.44 -8.71 -17.20
CA PRO A 65 -9.41 -9.80 -16.22
C PRO A 65 -9.52 -11.19 -16.87
N HIS A 66 -10.00 -11.26 -18.12
CA HIS A 66 -10.06 -12.50 -18.90
C HIS A 66 -8.68 -13.04 -19.26
N LEU A 67 -7.66 -12.19 -19.46
CA LEU A 67 -6.28 -12.62 -19.76
C LEU A 67 -5.64 -13.35 -18.58
N PHE A 68 -6.04 -13.00 -17.35
CA PHE A 68 -5.56 -13.64 -16.12
C PHE A 68 -6.43 -14.83 -15.66
N LYS A 69 -7.62 -15.00 -16.25
CA LYS A 69 -8.55 -16.11 -15.98
C LYS A 69 -8.53 -17.20 -17.04
N ALA A 70 -8.26 -16.84 -18.30
CA ALA A 70 -8.16 -17.77 -19.41
C ALA A 70 -6.85 -18.54 -19.30
N ARG A 71 -6.93 -19.87 -19.27
CA ARG A 71 -5.81 -20.82 -19.22
C ARG A 71 -5.08 -20.80 -20.57
N PRO A 72 -3.86 -20.28 -20.71
CA PRO A 72 -2.96 -20.68 -21.78
C PRO A 72 -2.30 -22.01 -21.38
N PRO A 73 -1.88 -22.84 -22.36
CA PRO A 73 -1.21 -24.11 -22.10
C PRO A 73 0.14 -23.97 -21.36
N ASP A 74 0.76 -22.78 -21.36
CA ASP A 74 2.14 -22.56 -20.87
C ASP A 74 2.26 -21.90 -19.49
N GLY A 75 1.16 -21.77 -18.73
CA GLY A 75 1.22 -21.35 -17.33
C GLY A 75 0.37 -20.13 -16.98
N ARG A 76 0.16 -19.93 -15.68
CA ARG A 76 -0.75 -18.91 -15.14
C ARG A 76 -0.12 -17.51 -15.30
N LEU A 77 -0.70 -16.65 -16.13
CA LEU A 77 -0.49 -15.20 -15.98
C LEU A 77 -1.12 -14.82 -14.64
N LYS A 78 -0.29 -14.60 -13.61
CA LYS A 78 -0.75 -14.14 -12.31
C LYS A 78 -0.69 -12.61 -12.30
N PRO A 79 -1.72 -11.90 -11.82
CA PRO A 79 -1.62 -10.46 -11.64
C PRO A 79 -0.41 -10.14 -10.73
N CYS A 80 0.26 -9.05 -11.03
CA CYS A 80 1.40 -8.61 -10.23
C CYS A 80 0.88 -8.24 -8.83
N ASN A 81 1.29 -9.01 -7.82
CA ASN A 81 0.82 -8.82 -6.44
C ASN A 81 1.66 -7.80 -5.66
N GLY A 82 2.72 -7.26 -6.25
CA GLY A 82 3.60 -6.30 -5.61
C GLY A 82 4.62 -5.73 -6.59
N VAL A 83 4.87 -4.43 -6.47
CA VAL A 83 5.88 -3.70 -7.24
C VAL A 83 6.92 -3.18 -6.24
N LEU A 84 8.19 -3.48 -6.49
CA LEU A 84 9.30 -2.92 -5.71
C LEU A 84 9.95 -1.81 -6.53
N MET A 85 9.92 -0.59 -6.00
CA MET A 85 10.60 0.56 -6.59
C MET A 85 11.88 0.82 -5.82
N PHE A 86 13.03 0.72 -6.48
CA PHE A 86 14.34 1.00 -5.90
C PHE A 86 15.05 2.11 -6.68
N GLY A 87 15.97 2.82 -6.03
CA GLY A 87 16.82 3.83 -6.67
C GLY A 87 17.26 4.91 -5.70
N PRO A 88 18.07 5.88 -6.16
CA PRO A 88 18.55 6.99 -5.32
C PRO A 88 17.39 7.78 -4.67
N PRO A 89 17.61 8.37 -3.47
CA PRO A 89 16.64 9.28 -2.87
C PRO A 89 16.42 10.50 -3.80
N GLY A 90 15.21 11.06 -3.78
CA GLY A 90 14.86 12.22 -4.62
C GLY A 90 14.39 11.90 -6.04
N THR A 91 14.26 10.63 -6.41
CA THR A 91 13.70 10.19 -7.71
C THR A 91 12.17 10.15 -7.77
N GLY A 92 11.48 10.64 -6.74
CA GLY A 92 10.01 10.76 -6.75
C GLY A 92 9.24 9.43 -6.63
N LYS A 93 9.85 8.34 -6.13
CA LYS A 93 9.17 7.04 -5.93
C LYS A 93 7.87 7.15 -5.11
N THR A 94 7.91 7.90 -4.01
CA THR A 94 6.73 8.15 -3.17
C THR A 94 5.66 8.96 -3.92
N LEU A 95 6.06 9.92 -4.76
CA LEU A 95 5.12 10.68 -5.61
C LEU A 95 4.48 9.79 -6.67
N LEU A 96 5.27 8.88 -7.27
CA LEU A 96 4.79 7.91 -8.26
C LEU A 96 3.75 6.95 -7.67
N ALA A 97 3.99 6.45 -6.45
CA ALA A 97 3.01 5.62 -5.74
C ALA A 97 1.67 6.34 -5.54
N LYS A 98 1.71 7.62 -5.13
CA LYS A 98 0.52 8.44 -4.95
C LYS A 98 -0.21 8.72 -6.26
N ALA A 99 0.53 8.99 -7.34
CA ALA A 99 -0.06 9.20 -8.66
C ALA A 99 -0.77 7.94 -9.18
N VAL A 100 -0.16 6.76 -9.02
CA VAL A 100 -0.76 5.48 -9.40
C VAL A 100 -2.07 5.25 -8.64
N ALA A 101 -2.09 5.51 -7.33
CA ALA A 101 -3.28 5.33 -6.52
C ALA A 101 -4.44 6.24 -6.94
N ASN A 102 -4.12 7.49 -7.28
CA ASN A 102 -5.10 8.45 -7.78
C ASN A 102 -5.66 8.04 -9.14
N VAL A 103 -4.81 7.60 -10.09
CA VAL A 103 -5.27 7.15 -11.41
C VAL A 103 -6.14 5.88 -11.31
N CYS A 104 -5.81 4.98 -10.40
CA CYS A 104 -6.59 3.75 -10.20
C CYS A 104 -7.84 3.97 -9.34
N ASN A 105 -8.08 5.20 -8.86
CA ASN A 105 -9.15 5.58 -7.94
C ASN A 105 -9.36 4.54 -6.83
N SER A 106 -8.24 4.05 -6.28
CA SER A 106 -8.17 2.95 -5.32
C SER A 106 -7.78 3.51 -3.95
N THR A 107 -8.21 2.86 -2.87
CA THR A 107 -7.84 3.28 -1.52
C THR A 107 -6.33 3.12 -1.33
N PHE A 108 -5.64 4.20 -0.96
CA PHE A 108 -4.19 4.18 -0.73
C PHE A 108 -3.90 4.07 0.76
N PHE A 109 -3.22 2.98 1.12
CA PHE A 109 -2.71 2.75 2.46
C PHE A 109 -1.23 3.12 2.47
N ASN A 110 -0.88 4.26 3.06
CA ASN A 110 0.50 4.70 3.25
C ASN A 110 1.01 4.21 4.60
N VAL A 111 1.90 3.23 4.57
CA VAL A 111 2.52 2.66 5.76
C VAL A 111 3.99 2.99 5.75
N SER A 112 4.44 3.88 6.64
CA SER A 112 5.87 4.04 6.90
C SER A 112 6.34 2.98 7.89
N ALA A 113 7.47 2.37 7.58
CA ALA A 113 8.15 1.43 8.46
C ALA A 113 8.42 2.01 9.87
N SER A 114 8.74 3.29 9.95
CA SER A 114 8.97 4.00 11.21
C SER A 114 7.70 4.08 12.10
N THR A 115 6.53 4.27 11.49
CA THR A 115 5.24 4.37 12.20
C THR A 115 4.82 3.03 12.78
N LEU A 116 5.01 1.93 12.04
CA LEU A 116 4.73 0.58 12.52
C LEU A 116 5.58 0.20 13.74
N ALA A 117 6.88 0.53 13.70
CA ALA A 117 7.82 0.13 14.75
C ALA A 117 7.67 0.95 16.05
N SER A 118 7.38 2.25 15.94
CA SER A 118 7.35 3.18 17.07
C SER A 118 6.01 3.18 17.83
N LYS A 119 4.89 3.22 17.11
CA LYS A 119 3.56 3.45 17.70
C LYS A 119 2.88 2.18 18.20
N TYR A 120 3.33 1.01 17.73
CA TYR A 120 2.65 -0.28 17.95
C TYR A 120 3.58 -1.37 18.50
N ARG A 121 4.54 -0.97 19.33
CA ARG A 121 5.54 -1.87 19.92
C ARG A 121 4.84 -2.92 20.82
N GLY A 122 4.70 -4.14 20.32
CA GLY A 122 4.02 -5.26 21.00
C GLY A 122 2.72 -5.74 20.34
N GLU A 123 2.11 -4.94 19.45
CA GLU A 123 0.86 -5.28 18.74
C GLU A 123 1.00 -5.24 17.20
N SER A 124 2.22 -5.13 16.69
CA SER A 124 2.52 -4.99 15.26
C SER A 124 1.96 -6.13 14.40
N GLU A 125 1.94 -7.38 14.89
CA GLU A 125 1.40 -8.53 14.14
C GLU A 125 -0.12 -8.42 13.94
N LYS A 126 -0.86 -8.06 15.00
CA LYS A 126 -2.31 -7.84 14.92
C LYS A 126 -2.63 -6.70 13.96
N MET A 127 -1.88 -5.61 14.04
CA MET A 127 -2.04 -4.46 13.17
C MET A 127 -1.83 -4.82 11.69
N VAL A 128 -0.76 -5.55 11.36
CA VAL A 128 -0.50 -5.99 9.98
C VAL A 128 -1.64 -6.86 9.48
N ARG A 129 -2.15 -7.78 10.31
CA ARG A 129 -3.31 -8.61 9.96
C ARG A 129 -4.56 -7.77 9.69
N ILE A 130 -4.90 -6.85 10.59
CA ILE A 130 -6.04 -5.94 10.46
C ILE A 130 -5.89 -5.05 9.22
N LEU A 131 -4.69 -4.54 8.94
CA LEU A 131 -4.38 -3.75 7.74
C LEU A 131 -4.72 -4.53 6.45
N PHE A 132 -4.30 -5.79 6.35
CA PHE A 132 -4.63 -6.62 5.20
C PHE A 132 -6.13 -6.96 5.11
N GLU A 133 -6.80 -7.17 6.24
CA GLU A 133 -8.26 -7.37 6.28
C GLU A 133 -9.02 -6.11 5.81
N MET A 134 -8.60 -4.93 6.27
CA MET A 134 -9.11 -3.64 5.81
C MET A 134 -8.86 -3.43 4.32
N ALA A 135 -7.64 -3.65 3.84
CA ALA A 135 -7.33 -3.50 2.42
C ALA A 135 -8.20 -4.42 1.54
N ARG A 136 -8.53 -5.63 2.02
CA ARG A 136 -9.48 -6.53 1.34
C ARG A 136 -10.90 -5.98 1.33
N TYR A 137 -11.36 -5.38 2.43
CA TYR A 137 -12.68 -4.75 2.52
C TYR A 137 -12.79 -3.51 1.61
N TYR A 138 -11.76 -2.67 1.61
CA TYR A 138 -11.68 -1.47 0.78
C TYR A 138 -11.34 -1.74 -0.68
N SER A 139 -11.14 -3.01 -1.09
CA SER A 139 -10.82 -3.41 -2.46
C SER A 139 -11.66 -2.69 -3.54
N PRO A 140 -11.06 -2.05 -4.56
CA PRO A 140 -9.63 -2.06 -4.90
C PRO A 140 -8.77 -1.16 -3.99
N ALA A 141 -7.68 -1.72 -3.46
CA ALA A 141 -6.79 -1.07 -2.50
C ALA A 141 -5.32 -1.27 -2.86
N ILE A 142 -4.49 -0.26 -2.59
CA ILE A 142 -3.03 -0.28 -2.79
C ILE A 142 -2.37 -0.01 -1.44
N ILE A 143 -1.51 -0.92 -1.00
CA ILE A 143 -0.67 -0.73 0.19
C ILE A 143 0.71 -0.29 -0.27
N PHE A 144 1.11 0.91 0.14
CA PHE A 144 2.43 1.45 -0.07
C PHE A 144 3.22 1.37 1.24
N MET A 145 4.35 0.67 1.18
CA MET A 145 5.29 0.59 2.30
C MET A 145 6.51 1.44 1.95
N ASP A 146 6.66 2.57 2.63
CA ASP A 146 7.86 3.42 2.51
C ASP A 146 8.93 2.98 3.51
N GLU A 147 10.20 3.15 3.12
CA GLU A 147 11.37 2.81 3.95
C GLU A 147 11.34 1.34 4.45
N ILE A 148 10.90 0.40 3.61
CA ILE A 148 10.80 -1.01 4.00
C ILE A 148 12.15 -1.59 4.44
N ASP A 149 13.26 -1.05 3.95
CA ASP A 149 14.61 -1.37 4.38
C ASP A 149 14.85 -1.10 5.89
N ALA A 150 14.14 -0.13 6.48
CA ALA A 150 14.22 0.13 7.93
C ALA A 150 13.59 -0.97 8.79
N ILE A 151 12.61 -1.74 8.26
CA ILE A 151 12.01 -2.90 8.93
C ILE A 151 12.65 -4.21 8.47
N ALA A 152 13.03 -4.30 7.19
CA ALA A 152 13.51 -5.51 6.53
C ALA A 152 15.04 -5.63 6.59
N GLY A 153 15.66 -5.19 7.68
CA GLY A 153 17.07 -5.44 7.97
C GLY A 153 17.36 -6.94 7.96
N ALA A 154 18.48 -7.35 7.38
CA ALA A 154 18.90 -8.75 7.36
C ALA A 154 18.96 -9.27 8.80
N ARG A 155 18.16 -10.30 9.12
CA ARG A 155 18.20 -10.95 10.43
C ARG A 155 19.55 -11.62 10.61
N GLY A 156 20.50 -10.95 11.28
CA GLY A 156 21.82 -11.50 11.60
C GLY A 156 23.01 -10.54 11.49
N GLY A 157 22.83 -9.30 11.02
CA GLY A 157 23.88 -8.28 11.05
C GLY A 157 23.66 -7.33 12.22
N ALA A 158 24.58 -7.33 13.18
CA ALA A 158 24.64 -6.30 14.22
C ALA A 158 24.93 -4.94 13.57
N GLU A 159 23.89 -4.13 13.35
CA GLU A 159 24.05 -2.69 13.23
C GLU A 159 23.21 -2.06 14.33
N GLU A 160 23.91 -1.84 15.44
CA GLU A 160 23.48 -1.04 16.55
C GLU A 160 23.02 0.34 16.06
N HIS A 161 21.92 0.83 16.64
CA HIS A 161 21.45 2.18 16.49
C HIS A 161 22.59 3.21 16.53
N GLU A 162 22.92 3.80 15.37
CA GLU A 162 23.89 4.89 15.24
C GLU A 162 23.31 6.24 15.72
N SER A 163 22.60 6.25 16.86
CA SER A 163 22.11 7.46 17.56
C SER A 163 22.81 7.72 18.90
N SER A 164 23.94 7.04 19.17
CA SER A 164 24.73 7.23 20.40
C SER A 164 26.15 7.74 20.14
N ARG A 165 26.36 8.63 19.16
CA ARG A 165 27.59 9.44 19.10
C ARG A 165 27.26 10.90 19.42
N ARG A 166 27.40 11.25 20.69
CA ARG A 166 27.79 12.59 21.14
C ARG A 166 29.23 12.51 21.61
#